data_AF-A0A963ISJ5-F1
#
_entry.id   AF-A0A963ISJ5-F1
#
_cell.length_a   1.000
_cell.length_b   1.000
_cell.length_c   1.000
_cell.angle_alpha   90.00
_cell.angle_beta   90.00
_cell.angle_gamma   90.00
#
_symmetry.space_group_name_H-M   'P 1'
#
loop_
_entity.id
_entity.type
_entity.pdbx_description
1 polymer ?
#
loop_
_entity_poly.entity_id
_entity_poly.type
_entity_poly.pdbx_seq_one_letter_code
_entity_poly.pdbx_strand_id
1 'polypeptide(L)' 'MGQPISRFPIPALDELPEDVRNRIVAVQEKAGFVPNVFLTLAHRPDEFRAFFAYHDALM' A
#
# COMPACT_ATOMS: atom_id res chain seq x y z
N MET A 1 18.86 -15.91 -1.57
CA MET A 1 17.42 -15.56 -1.51
C MET A 1 17.30 -14.25 -0.73
N GLY A 2 16.57 -13.26 -1.27
CA GLY A 2 16.45 -11.95 -0.63
C GLY A 2 15.59 -12.00 0.64
N GLN A 3 15.84 -11.10 1.59
CA GLN A 3 15.00 -10.98 2.77
C GLN A 3 13.60 -10.48 2.37
N PRO A 4 12.52 -11.02 2.97
CA PRO A 4 11.17 -10.55 2.70
C PRO A 4 11.00 -9.12 3.21
N ILE A 5 10.27 -8.30 2.44
CA ILE A 5 10.00 -6.89 2.81
C ILE A 5 9.00 -6.73 3.95
N SER A 6 8.29 -7.83 4.32
CA SER A 6 7.27 -7.85 5.35
C SER A 6 7.33 -9.16 6.14
N ARG A 7 7.03 -9.07 7.45
CA ARG A 7 6.75 -10.25 8.28
C ARG A 7 5.30 -10.73 8.16
N PHE A 8 4.43 -9.89 7.62
CA PHE A 8 3.01 -10.17 7.38
C PHE A 8 2.78 -10.49 5.90
N PRO A 9 1.71 -11.24 5.56
CA PRO A 9 1.37 -11.52 4.17
C PRO A 9 1.18 -10.22 3.38
N ILE A 10 1.58 -10.23 2.12
CA ILE A 10 1.32 -9.16 1.17
C ILE A 10 0.26 -9.70 0.21
N PRO A 11 -0.99 -9.22 0.29
CA PRO A 11 -2.06 -9.67 -0.60
C PRO A 11 -1.76 -9.27 -2.05
N ALA A 12 -2.31 -10.03 -2.99
CA ALA A 12 -2.29 -9.63 -4.39
C ALA A 12 -3.18 -8.40 -4.61
N LEU A 13 -2.88 -7.59 -5.63
CA LEU A 13 -3.61 -6.33 -5.86
C LEU A 13 -5.10 -6.53 -6.16
N ASP A 14 -5.47 -7.66 -6.76
CA ASP A 14 -6.85 -8.04 -7.07
C ASP A 14 -7.64 -8.54 -5.85
N GLU A 15 -6.96 -8.94 -4.77
CA GLU A 15 -7.57 -9.31 -3.48
C GLU A 15 -7.88 -8.07 -2.62
N LEU A 16 -7.39 -6.89 -3.01
CA LEU A 16 -7.57 -5.66 -2.26
C LEU A 16 -8.92 -4.99 -2.55
N PRO A 17 -9.49 -4.29 -1.54
CA PRO A 17 -10.55 -3.31 -1.78
C PRO A 17 -10.15 -2.33 -2.88
N GLU A 18 -11.12 -1.95 -3.70
CA GLU A 18 -10.90 -1.14 -4.89
C GLU A 18 -10.22 0.20 -4.58
N ASP A 19 -10.60 0.85 -3.49
CA ASP A 19 -10.00 2.12 -3.04
C ASP A 19 -8.51 1.98 -2.70
N VAL A 20 -8.13 0.89 -2.01
CA VAL A 20 -6.74 0.59 -1.66
C VAL A 20 -5.92 0.29 -2.92
N ARG A 21 -6.46 -0.56 -3.82
CA ARG A 21 -5.80 -0.90 -5.09
C ARG A 21 -5.58 0.35 -5.94
N ASN A 22 -6.62 1.15 -6.13
CA ASN A 22 -6.55 2.37 -6.95
C ASN A 22 -5.53 3.36 -6.39
N ARG A 23 -5.41 3.46 -5.07
CA ARG A 23 -4.40 4.31 -4.42
C ARG A 23 -2.97 3.84 -4.73
N ILE A 24 -2.72 2.53 -4.66
CA ILE A 24 -1.40 1.96 -4.96
C ILE A 24 -1.02 2.20 -6.43
N VAL A 25 -1.96 1.94 -7.36
CA VAL A 25 -1.76 2.15 -8.79
C VAL A 25 -1.49 3.62 -9.10
N ALA A 26 -2.28 4.54 -8.54
CA ALA A 26 -2.07 5.98 -8.76
C ALA A 26 -0.68 6.46 -8.29
N VAL A 27 -0.17 5.92 -7.19
CA VAL A 27 1.20 6.26 -6.75
C VAL A 27 2.24 5.63 -7.68
N GLN A 28 2.03 4.39 -8.13
CA GLN A 28 2.92 3.74 -9.08
C GLN A 28 3.05 4.55 -10.38
N GLU A 29 1.93 5.02 -10.92
CA GLU A 29 1.91 5.85 -12.13
C GLU A 29 2.65 7.17 -11.94
N LYS A 30 2.49 7.80 -10.77
CA LYS A 30 3.13 9.09 -10.45
C LYS A 30 4.63 8.96 -10.15
N ALA A 31 5.03 7.95 -9.38
CA ALA A 31 6.38 7.80 -8.85
C ALA A 31 7.28 6.83 -9.65
N GLY A 32 6.69 6.00 -10.51
CA GLY A 32 7.39 4.95 -11.25
C GLY A 32 7.68 3.68 -10.42
N PHE A 33 7.28 3.64 -9.14
CA PHE A 33 7.41 2.48 -8.26
C PHE A 33 6.36 2.52 -7.14
N VAL A 34 6.15 1.39 -6.47
CA VAL A 34 5.31 1.30 -5.27
C VAL A 34 6.18 1.27 -4.02
N PRO A 35 6.04 2.23 -3.09
CA PRO A 35 6.72 2.17 -1.80
C PRO A 35 6.36 0.89 -1.04
N ASN A 36 7.38 0.20 -0.51
CA ASN A 36 7.18 -1.06 0.23
C ASN A 36 6.15 -0.91 1.37
N VAL A 37 6.13 0.23 2.05
CA VAL A 37 5.20 0.50 3.16
C VAL A 37 3.72 0.39 2.74
N PHE A 38 3.38 0.67 1.48
CA PHE A 38 2.00 0.54 0.99
C PHE A 38 1.62 -0.93 0.81
N LEU A 39 2.53 -1.73 0.25
CA LEU A 39 2.34 -3.17 0.10
C LEU A 39 2.28 -3.87 1.45
N THR A 40 3.13 -3.45 2.39
CA THR A 40 3.13 -4.03 3.74
C THR A 40 1.88 -3.69 4.54
N LEU A 41 1.26 -2.53 4.33
CA LEU A 41 0.02 -2.15 5.03
C LEU A 41 -1.25 -2.67 4.33
N ALA A 42 -1.16 -3.10 3.07
CA ALA A 42 -2.32 -3.50 2.27
C ALA A 42 -3.11 -4.68 2.87
N HIS A 43 -2.48 -5.55 3.67
CA HIS A 43 -3.13 -6.64 4.39
C HIS A 43 -4.04 -6.17 5.55
N ARG A 44 -3.98 -4.88 5.91
CA ARG A 44 -4.83 -4.20 6.89
C ARG A 44 -5.44 -2.94 6.26
N PRO A 45 -6.52 -3.06 5.45
CA PRO A 45 -7.08 -1.93 4.71
C PRO A 45 -7.45 -0.71 5.56
N ASP A 46 -7.93 -0.91 6.79
CA ASP A 46 -8.30 0.20 7.67
C ASP A 46 -7.07 0.96 8.21
N GLU A 47 -6.00 0.24 8.52
CA GLU A 47 -4.72 0.85 8.91
C GLU A 47 -4.07 1.57 7.72
N PHE A 48 -4.13 0.98 6.54
CA PHE A 48 -3.72 1.62 5.29
C PHE A 48 -4.45 2.95 5.08
N ARG A 49 -5.78 2.96 5.21
CA ARG A 49 -6.60 4.18 5.08
C ARG A 49 -6.22 5.23 6.12
N ALA A 50 -6.06 4.83 7.38
CA ALA A 50 -5.66 5.75 8.44
C ALA A 50 -4.27 6.35 8.18
N PHE A 51 -3.30 5.53 7.74
CA PHE A 51 -1.97 5.99 7.36
C PHE A 51 -2.04 7.03 6.24
N PHE A 52 -2.80 6.74 5.17
CA PHE A 52 -2.92 7.66 4.03
C PHE A 52 -3.66 8.94 4.39
N ALA A 53 -4.70 8.87 5.20
CA ALA A 53 -5.40 10.06 5.68
C ALA A 53 -4.47 10.99 6.46
N TYR A 54 -3.60 10.42 7.31
CA TYR A 54 -2.63 11.22 8.06
C TYR A 54 -1.48 11.74 7.18
N HIS A 55 -0.97 10.92 6.27
CA HIS A 55 0.04 11.34 5.29
C HIS A 55 -0.45 12.51 4.44
N ASP A 56 -1.68 12.42 3.91
CA ASP A 56 -2.29 13.46 3.08
C ASP A 56 -2.61 14.73 3.87
N ALA A 57 -2.80 14.64 5.19
CA ALA A 57 -2.95 15.81 6.04
C ALA A 57 -1.62 16.56 6.28
N LEU A 58 -0.48 15.89 6.11
CA LEU A 58 0.86 16.45 6.34
C LEU A 58 1.54 16.99 5.07
N MET A 59 1.10 16.55 3.89
CA MET A 59 1.73 16.81 2.59
C MET A 59 0.79 17.53 1.64
#